data_AF-A0A3F2RQ00-F1
#
_entry.id   AF-A0A3F2RQ00-F1
#
_cell.length_a   1.000
_cell.length_b   1.000
_cell.length_c   1.000
_cell.angle_alpha   90.00
_cell.angle_beta   90.00
_cell.angle_gamma   90.00
#
_symmetry.space_group_name_H-M   'P 1'
#
loop_
_entity.id
_entity.type
_entity.pdbx_description
1 polymer ?
#
loop_
_entity_poly.entity_id
_entity_poly.type
_entity_poly.pdbx_seq_one_letter_code
_entity_poly.pdbx_strand_id
1 'polypeptide(L)'
;MIGKPMTRAGSSRASDAQSVVSVSSVRTVDHARLRDKARQMHMADNLRLAMCARLQQKLRKSPKVAEELASEVLRALRLRGLSPDLSDAELAEIVHDLTLRRQEQQQLAAQGRGSGRQSSSKGNERPNNNSSGHQPNNAGSRGGREVAATGGISSRTVADDDRYLTATQAQQKSVGFSLPPRVSPKKERDNGIWEEIVKFSSVEEEMEAQREKERKARERHEYTAKLEAQVLHKRQAKQQERERSAEFHRQTLEKIRQAEDEERSKEQQRLEREHQLISVQTQQRLAKHQQMERERAIKKTQEQQAAERLERQRKDDLVCEQARKDAEKHRVEQVFQENEAQLEKKRQHQARERELEIKLAEEYVAMEQRKDDARKQQIENMAENIKKKMKIFDDTAKATTDAKAREEDERVKRYQQEYARKQLEDDRKRRSDAEARSHSQQEYLRVQMQEKREREKARKRDLDNQADLWRQERIEGERRDKFTKQQRAMRNRSQQNVLVQQMHEREQRSLEADQTSLEVQLNSRLLQKIHQQAGAAQSQAEDVVSETQNRSRELQEQERRSQRTLRFKD
;
A
#
# COMPACT_ATOMS: atom_id res chain seq x y z
N MET A 1 -54.62 -78.12 -4.04
CA MET A 1 -55.08 -77.58 -2.74
C MET A 1 -53.89 -76.83 -2.13
N ILE A 2 -53.95 -75.59 -1.64
CA ILE A 2 -55.02 -74.57 -1.57
C ILE A 2 -54.49 -73.26 -2.21
N GLY A 3 -55.35 -72.32 -2.60
CA GLY A 3 -54.94 -70.96 -2.99
C GLY A 3 -56.11 -69.96 -2.88
N LYS A 4 -55.92 -68.72 -3.39
CA LYS A 4 -56.84 -67.55 -3.35
C LYS A 4 -56.80 -66.75 -2.00
N PRO A 5 -57.42 -65.55 -1.87
CA PRO A 5 -57.06 -64.32 -2.63
C PRO A 5 -57.19 -62.95 -1.88
N MET A 6 -56.75 -61.87 -2.54
CA MET A 6 -57.29 -60.48 -2.61
C MET A 6 -57.98 -59.75 -1.42
N THR A 7 -57.52 -58.51 -1.17
CA THR A 7 -58.30 -57.25 -0.99
C THR A 7 -57.39 -56.04 -1.32
N ARG A 8 -57.67 -54.98 -2.11
CA ARG A 8 -58.81 -54.49 -2.94
C ARG A 8 -59.68 -53.29 -2.44
N ALA A 9 -59.06 -52.19 -2.00
CA ALA A 9 -59.67 -50.83 -1.94
C ALA A 9 -58.58 -49.73 -2.04
N GLY A 10 -58.85 -48.47 -2.42
CA GLY A 10 -60.10 -47.91 -2.98
C GLY A 10 -60.25 -46.38 -2.89
N SER A 11 -59.78 -45.64 -3.92
CA SER A 11 -60.18 -44.26 -4.28
C SER A 11 -59.77 -43.03 -3.41
N SER A 12 -59.04 -42.12 -4.06
CA SER A 12 -59.30 -40.67 -4.20
C SER A 12 -59.73 -39.81 -2.99
N ARG A 13 -58.90 -38.82 -2.64
CA ARG A 13 -59.11 -37.42 -3.09
C ARG A 13 -57.88 -36.53 -2.86
N ALA A 14 -57.74 -35.48 -3.67
CA ALA A 14 -56.85 -34.36 -3.42
C ALA A 14 -57.67 -33.13 -3.01
N SER A 15 -57.08 -32.26 -2.18
CA SER A 15 -57.38 -30.81 -2.08
C SER A 15 -56.26 -30.13 -1.30
N ASP A 16 -55.94 -28.90 -1.68
CA ASP A 16 -54.85 -28.11 -1.13
C ASP A 16 -55.12 -27.56 0.28
N ALA A 17 -54.04 -27.39 1.06
CA ALA A 17 -53.96 -26.41 2.13
C ALA A 17 -52.56 -25.77 2.11
N GLN A 18 -52.51 -24.44 2.21
CA GLN A 18 -51.30 -23.66 1.98
C GLN A 18 -50.45 -23.47 3.25
N SER A 19 -49.18 -23.13 3.04
CA SER A 19 -48.38 -22.29 3.93
C SER A 19 -48.23 -22.71 5.40
N VAL A 20 -47.14 -23.43 5.68
CA VAL A 20 -46.25 -22.99 6.78
C VAL A 20 -44.84 -22.87 6.24
N VAL A 21 -44.34 -21.63 6.11
CA VAL A 21 -42.93 -21.39 5.74
C VAL A 21 -42.06 -21.63 6.97
N SER A 22 -41.03 -22.47 6.82
CA SER A 22 -39.92 -22.57 7.77
C SER A 22 -38.62 -22.78 6.99
N VAL A 23 -37.58 -22.03 7.36
CA VAL A 23 -36.52 -21.65 6.42
C VAL A 23 -35.29 -22.54 6.57
N SER A 24 -35.15 -23.53 5.68
CA SER A 24 -33.92 -24.32 5.52
C SER A 24 -33.69 -24.77 4.06
N SER A 25 -33.86 -23.87 3.09
CA SER A 25 -33.52 -24.14 1.69
C SER A 25 -32.00 -24.23 1.48
N VAL A 26 -31.44 -25.39 1.82
CA VAL A 26 -30.08 -25.78 1.44
C VAL A 26 -30.05 -25.92 -0.08
N ARG A 27 -29.55 -24.89 -0.76
CA ARG A 27 -29.36 -24.91 -2.22
C ARG A 27 -28.29 -25.94 -2.59
N THR A 28 -28.71 -27.17 -2.85
CA THR A 28 -27.89 -28.21 -3.47
C THR A 28 -27.39 -27.69 -4.82
N VAL A 29 -26.11 -27.34 -4.89
CA VAL A 29 -25.56 -26.71 -6.10
C VAL A 29 -25.42 -27.78 -7.17
N ASP A 30 -26.27 -27.68 -8.19
CA ASP A 30 -26.29 -28.60 -9.33
C ASP A 30 -24.92 -28.64 -10.03
N HIS A 31 -24.16 -29.69 -9.77
CA HIS A 31 -22.83 -29.92 -10.31
C HIS A 31 -22.81 -30.25 -11.81
N ALA A 32 -23.96 -30.50 -12.46
CA ALA A 32 -24.06 -30.51 -13.92
C ALA A 32 -24.11 -29.06 -14.43
N ARG A 33 -25.08 -28.25 -13.96
CA ARG A 33 -25.20 -26.82 -14.32
C ARG A 33 -23.92 -26.03 -14.07
N LEU A 34 -23.18 -26.31 -13.00
CA LEU A 34 -21.87 -25.70 -12.75
C LEU A 34 -20.82 -26.05 -13.83
N ARG A 35 -20.77 -27.31 -14.27
CA ARG A 35 -19.82 -27.77 -15.31
C ARG A 35 -20.19 -27.19 -16.67
N ASP A 36 -21.46 -27.13 -17.01
CA ASP A 36 -21.90 -26.57 -18.29
C ASP A 36 -21.78 -25.04 -18.32
N LYS A 37 -22.03 -24.34 -17.19
CA LYS A 37 -21.68 -22.92 -17.07
C LYS A 37 -20.18 -22.67 -17.21
N ALA A 38 -19.32 -23.53 -16.64
CA ALA A 38 -17.87 -23.41 -16.81
C ALA A 38 -17.42 -23.65 -18.27
N ARG A 39 -18.04 -24.61 -18.97
CA ARG A 39 -17.83 -24.82 -20.42
C ARG A 39 -18.27 -23.61 -21.24
N GLN A 40 -19.45 -23.03 -20.95
CA GLN A 40 -19.96 -21.82 -21.61
C GLN A 40 -19.06 -20.61 -21.39
N MET A 41 -18.52 -20.43 -20.17
CA MET A 41 -17.52 -19.40 -19.88
C MET A 41 -16.27 -19.58 -20.74
N HIS A 42 -15.68 -20.78 -20.74
CA HIS A 42 -14.47 -21.07 -21.51
C HIS A 42 -14.67 -20.89 -23.03
N MET A 43 -15.83 -21.24 -23.57
CA MET A 43 -16.17 -20.97 -24.97
C MET A 43 -16.34 -19.47 -25.26
N ALA A 44 -16.95 -18.71 -24.34
CA ALA A 44 -17.06 -17.27 -24.48
C ALA A 44 -15.70 -16.56 -24.41
N ASP A 45 -14.78 -17.02 -23.55
CA ASP A 45 -13.42 -16.47 -23.44
C ASP A 45 -12.54 -16.85 -24.64
N ASN A 46 -12.64 -18.08 -25.15
CA ASN A 46 -11.99 -18.48 -26.41
C ASN A 46 -12.47 -17.58 -27.57
N LEU A 47 -13.78 -17.33 -27.65
CA LEU A 47 -14.37 -16.47 -28.67
C LEU A 47 -13.92 -15.00 -28.52
N ARG A 48 -13.80 -14.51 -27.28
CA ARG A 48 -13.24 -13.20 -26.95
C ARG A 48 -11.80 -13.08 -27.43
N LEU A 49 -10.95 -14.06 -27.12
CA LEU A 49 -9.55 -14.12 -27.56
C LEU A 49 -9.40 -14.18 -29.09
N ALA A 50 -10.22 -14.99 -29.77
CA ALA A 50 -10.24 -15.05 -31.23
C ALA A 50 -10.64 -13.69 -31.85
N MET A 51 -11.65 -13.01 -31.28
CA MET A 51 -12.05 -11.68 -31.71
C MET A 51 -10.96 -10.64 -31.44
N CYS A 52 -10.30 -10.66 -30.28
CA CYS A 52 -9.12 -9.82 -29.98
C CYS A 52 -8.03 -9.98 -31.05
N ALA A 53 -7.71 -11.21 -31.43
CA ALA A 53 -6.70 -11.51 -32.45
C ALA A 53 -7.09 -10.95 -33.83
N ARG A 54 -8.35 -11.13 -34.27
CA ARG A 54 -8.86 -10.53 -35.52
C ARG A 54 -8.75 -9.00 -35.50
N LEU A 55 -9.14 -8.34 -34.40
CA LEU A 55 -9.07 -6.88 -34.26
C LEU A 55 -7.63 -6.33 -34.29
N GLN A 56 -6.67 -7.06 -33.73
CA GLN A 56 -5.25 -6.70 -33.78
C GLN A 56 -4.66 -6.92 -35.18
N GLN A 57 -4.92 -8.06 -35.81
CA GLN A 57 -4.32 -8.41 -37.11
C GLN A 57 -4.94 -7.68 -38.29
N LYS A 58 -6.28 -7.62 -38.37
CA LYS A 58 -7.02 -7.06 -39.53
C LYS A 58 -7.25 -5.56 -39.42
N LEU A 59 -7.65 -5.08 -38.24
CA LEU A 59 -8.00 -3.67 -38.01
C LEU A 59 -6.92 -2.87 -37.27
N ARG A 60 -5.72 -3.47 -37.08
CA ARG A 60 -4.52 -2.86 -36.48
C ARG A 60 -4.78 -2.11 -35.15
N LYS A 61 -5.75 -2.59 -34.35
CA LYS A 61 -6.07 -2.00 -33.04
C LYS A 61 -5.01 -2.42 -32.01
N SER A 62 -4.61 -1.50 -31.13
CA SER A 62 -3.63 -1.82 -30.08
C SER A 62 -4.22 -2.84 -29.09
N PRO A 63 -3.40 -3.69 -28.42
CA PRO A 63 -3.92 -4.86 -27.70
C PRO A 63 -4.99 -4.57 -26.65
N LYS A 64 -4.82 -3.48 -25.87
CA LYS A 64 -5.82 -3.04 -24.87
C LYS A 64 -7.14 -2.61 -25.49
N VAL A 65 -7.08 -1.81 -26.57
CA VAL A 65 -8.25 -1.33 -27.30
C VAL A 65 -8.96 -2.49 -28.01
N ALA A 66 -8.20 -3.46 -28.53
CA ALA A 66 -8.76 -4.69 -29.11
C ALA A 66 -9.48 -5.56 -28.07
N GLU A 67 -9.01 -5.63 -26.82
CA GLU A 67 -9.67 -6.41 -25.76
C GLU A 67 -11.01 -5.80 -25.31
N GLU A 68 -11.04 -4.47 -25.15
CA GLU A 68 -12.28 -3.74 -24.88
C GLU A 68 -13.27 -3.87 -26.05
N LEU A 69 -12.83 -3.61 -27.28
CA LEU A 69 -13.66 -3.70 -28.48
C LEU A 69 -14.16 -5.13 -28.74
N ALA A 70 -13.36 -6.18 -28.54
CA ALA A 70 -13.84 -7.56 -28.65
C ALA A 70 -15.00 -7.84 -27.66
N SER A 71 -14.89 -7.28 -26.46
CA SER A 71 -15.88 -7.41 -25.38
C SER A 71 -17.15 -6.56 -25.63
N GLU A 72 -17.06 -5.52 -26.47
CA GLU A 72 -18.19 -4.70 -26.95
C GLU A 72 -18.83 -5.27 -28.22
N VAL A 73 -18.04 -5.72 -29.20
CA VAL A 73 -18.49 -6.37 -30.44
C VAL A 73 -19.28 -7.64 -30.13
N LEU A 74 -18.77 -8.54 -29.28
CA LEU A 74 -19.50 -9.75 -28.89
C LEU A 74 -20.77 -9.46 -28.08
N ARG A 75 -20.86 -8.29 -27.45
CA ARG A 75 -22.08 -7.81 -26.79
C ARG A 75 -23.08 -7.25 -27.79
N ALA A 76 -22.62 -6.45 -28.75
CA ALA A 76 -23.43 -5.92 -29.85
C ALA A 76 -24.01 -7.04 -30.73
N LEU A 77 -23.23 -8.08 -31.05
CA LEU A 77 -23.70 -9.25 -31.80
C LEU A 77 -24.77 -10.03 -31.04
N ARG A 78 -24.56 -10.30 -29.74
CA ARG A 78 -25.59 -10.92 -28.88
C ARG A 78 -26.88 -10.09 -28.78
N LEU A 79 -26.79 -8.76 -28.83
CA LEU A 79 -27.95 -7.87 -28.82
C LEU A 79 -28.63 -7.73 -30.19
N ARG A 80 -27.87 -7.84 -31.30
CA ARG A 80 -28.40 -7.85 -32.69
C ARG A 80 -28.85 -9.25 -33.14
N GLY A 81 -28.62 -10.30 -32.35
CA GLY A 81 -28.95 -11.70 -32.70
C GLY A 81 -28.04 -12.32 -33.77
N LEU A 82 -26.89 -11.71 -34.06
CA LEU A 82 -26.01 -12.07 -35.17
C LEU A 82 -24.97 -13.13 -34.78
N SER A 83 -24.57 -13.96 -35.76
CA SER A 83 -23.49 -14.93 -35.61
C SER A 83 -22.15 -14.24 -35.28
N PRO A 84 -21.27 -14.84 -34.47
CA PRO A 84 -19.91 -14.34 -34.30
C PRO A 84 -19.01 -14.47 -35.55
N ASP A 85 -19.41 -15.29 -36.52
CA ASP A 85 -18.66 -15.55 -37.76
C ASP A 85 -18.87 -14.44 -38.82
N LEU A 86 -18.61 -13.20 -38.43
CA LEU A 86 -18.62 -12.03 -39.32
C LEU A 86 -17.52 -12.11 -40.39
N SER A 87 -17.76 -11.53 -41.56
CA SER A 87 -16.68 -11.14 -42.47
C SER A 87 -15.80 -10.03 -41.87
N ASP A 88 -14.59 -9.85 -42.41
CA ASP A 88 -13.70 -8.78 -41.95
C ASP A 88 -14.24 -7.36 -42.28
N ALA A 89 -15.17 -7.23 -43.22
CA ALA A 89 -15.80 -5.96 -43.59
C ALA A 89 -16.89 -5.54 -42.59
N GLU A 90 -17.83 -6.44 -42.27
CA GLU A 90 -18.88 -6.21 -41.25
C GLU A 90 -18.25 -5.97 -39.87
N LEU A 91 -17.14 -6.67 -39.56
CA LEU A 91 -16.37 -6.43 -38.35
C LEU A 91 -15.74 -5.03 -38.33
N ALA A 92 -15.28 -4.50 -39.47
CA ALA A 92 -14.76 -3.15 -39.57
C ALA A 92 -15.84 -2.09 -39.32
N GLU A 93 -17.03 -2.28 -39.90
CA GLU A 93 -18.19 -1.40 -39.75
C GLU A 93 -18.68 -1.35 -38.30
N ILE A 94 -18.92 -2.51 -37.66
CA ILE A 94 -19.36 -2.58 -36.25
C ILE A 94 -18.32 -1.96 -35.31
N VAL A 95 -17.02 -2.09 -35.62
CA VAL A 95 -15.95 -1.44 -34.86
C VAL A 95 -15.92 0.07 -35.08
N HIS A 96 -16.27 0.55 -36.28
CA HIS A 96 -16.40 1.98 -36.56
C HIS A 96 -17.57 2.58 -35.80
N ASP A 97 -18.77 1.96 -35.87
CA ASP A 97 -19.97 2.25 -35.07
C ASP A 97 -19.65 2.45 -33.58
N LEU A 98 -18.97 1.46 -32.99
CA LEU A 98 -18.60 1.47 -31.57
C LEU A 98 -17.56 2.54 -31.23
N THR A 99 -16.59 2.78 -32.13
CA THR A 99 -15.57 3.83 -31.94
C THR A 99 -16.21 5.22 -32.01
N LEU A 100 -17.12 5.45 -32.96
CA LEU A 100 -17.85 6.71 -33.13
C LEU A 100 -18.70 7.00 -31.89
N ARG A 101 -19.53 6.05 -31.46
CA ARG A 101 -20.36 6.18 -30.25
C ARG A 101 -19.53 6.42 -28.98
N ARG A 102 -18.37 5.80 -28.86
CA ARG A 102 -17.44 6.04 -27.75
C ARG A 102 -16.86 7.46 -27.79
N GLN A 103 -16.57 8.00 -28.98
CA GLN A 103 -16.12 9.37 -29.17
C GLN A 103 -17.25 10.38 -28.89
N GLU A 104 -18.48 10.12 -29.35
CA GLU A 104 -19.68 10.91 -29.03
C GLU A 104 -19.94 10.95 -27.51
N GLN A 105 -19.87 9.82 -26.82
CA GLN A 105 -20.02 9.77 -25.36
C GLN A 105 -18.92 10.56 -24.64
N GLN A 106 -17.70 10.59 -25.15
CA GLN A 106 -16.62 11.42 -24.59
C GLN A 106 -16.86 12.92 -24.84
N GLN A 107 -17.40 13.30 -26.00
CA GLN A 107 -17.78 14.69 -26.29
C GLN A 107 -18.97 15.14 -25.43
N LEU A 108 -20.00 14.31 -25.27
CA LEU A 108 -21.14 14.56 -24.39
C LEU A 108 -20.71 14.63 -22.91
N ALA A 109 -19.77 13.79 -22.46
CA ALA A 109 -19.20 13.88 -21.11
C ALA A 109 -18.33 15.14 -20.89
N ALA A 110 -17.73 15.71 -21.94
CA ALA A 110 -17.06 16.99 -21.89
C ALA A 110 -18.07 18.16 -21.83
N GLN A 111 -19.11 18.15 -22.67
CA GLN A 111 -20.18 19.15 -22.68
C GLN A 111 -21.02 19.12 -21.39
N GLY A 112 -21.23 17.95 -20.79
CA GLY A 112 -21.93 17.75 -19.52
C GLY A 112 -21.25 18.38 -18.29
N ARG A 113 -20.07 18.99 -18.45
CA ARG A 113 -19.41 19.83 -17.42
C ARG A 113 -19.60 21.34 -17.67
N GLY A 114 -20.35 21.73 -18.70
CA GLY A 114 -20.51 23.11 -19.17
C GLY A 114 -21.75 23.87 -18.69
N SER A 115 -22.60 23.29 -17.82
CA SER A 115 -23.77 23.97 -17.26
C SER A 115 -23.77 23.90 -15.74
N GLY A 116 -23.84 25.05 -15.07
CA GLY A 116 -23.84 25.14 -13.61
C GLY A 116 -22.77 26.04 -12.99
N ARG A 117 -22.76 27.33 -13.38
CA ARG A 117 -22.52 28.55 -12.56
C ARG A 117 -21.55 29.55 -13.21
N GLN A 118 -22.06 30.73 -13.53
CA GLN A 118 -21.27 31.85 -14.05
C GLN A 118 -20.46 32.55 -12.94
N SER A 119 -19.34 33.13 -13.35
CA SER A 119 -18.75 34.43 -12.90
C SER A 119 -17.28 34.41 -12.44
N SER A 120 -16.61 35.53 -12.73
CA SER A 120 -15.27 35.97 -12.26
C SER A 120 -14.06 35.04 -12.47
N SER A 121 -13.69 34.88 -13.75
CA SER A 121 -12.43 35.40 -14.34
C SER A 121 -11.02 34.96 -13.87
N LYS A 122 -10.13 34.85 -14.87
CA LYS A 122 -8.65 34.93 -14.82
C LYS A 122 -7.92 33.81 -14.06
N GLY A 123 -7.65 32.72 -14.77
CA GLY A 123 -6.51 31.86 -14.46
C GLY A 123 -5.19 32.47 -14.96
N ASN A 124 -4.09 32.09 -14.34
CA ASN A 124 -2.73 32.31 -14.81
C ASN A 124 -1.87 31.13 -14.34
N GLU A 125 -1.36 30.30 -15.25
CA GLU A 125 -0.01 29.73 -15.13
C GLU A 125 0.44 29.02 -16.42
N ARG A 126 1.77 29.05 -16.63
CA ARG A 126 2.47 28.55 -17.82
C ARG A 126 2.76 27.05 -17.72
N PRO A 127 2.88 26.31 -18.84
CA PRO A 127 3.93 25.30 -18.93
C PRO A 127 5.29 25.99 -19.09
N ASN A 128 6.27 25.63 -18.27
CA ASN A 128 7.64 26.12 -18.39
C ASN A 128 8.37 25.45 -19.58
N ASN A 129 9.29 26.14 -20.25
CA ASN A 129 10.14 25.52 -21.28
C ASN A 129 11.55 26.14 -21.30
N ASN A 130 12.55 25.31 -21.57
CA ASN A 130 13.97 25.63 -21.32
C ASN A 130 14.64 26.41 -22.46
N SER A 131 15.68 27.16 -22.09
CA SER A 131 16.55 27.91 -22.99
C SER A 131 17.82 27.14 -23.35
N SER A 132 18.09 26.96 -24.64
CA SER A 132 19.43 26.72 -25.20
C SER A 132 19.43 27.11 -26.68
N GLY A 133 20.30 28.02 -27.10
CA GLY A 133 20.27 28.59 -28.46
C GLY A 133 21.43 28.21 -29.35
N HIS A 134 21.21 28.27 -30.67
CA HIS A 134 22.26 28.49 -31.66
C HIS A 134 21.74 29.28 -32.86
N GLN A 135 22.59 30.17 -33.36
CA GLN A 135 22.52 30.81 -34.67
C GLN A 135 23.64 30.20 -35.56
N PRO A 136 23.75 30.55 -36.85
CA PRO A 136 22.72 31.02 -37.79
C PRO A 136 22.72 30.18 -39.09
N ASN A 137 21.76 30.39 -39.99
CA ASN A 137 21.97 30.44 -41.46
C ASN A 137 20.64 30.59 -42.23
N ASN A 138 20.40 31.76 -42.81
CA ASN A 138 20.35 31.90 -44.27
C ASN A 138 20.24 33.37 -44.70
N ALA A 139 20.60 33.67 -45.95
CA ALA A 139 20.62 35.02 -46.50
C ALA A 139 19.44 35.32 -47.44
N GLY A 140 19.02 36.59 -47.45
CA GLY A 140 18.27 37.22 -48.53
C GLY A 140 16.75 36.98 -48.59
N SER A 141 15.95 38.06 -48.56
CA SER A 141 15.58 38.74 -49.81
C SER A 141 14.84 40.08 -49.59
N ARG A 142 14.90 40.90 -50.63
CA ARG A 142 14.27 42.22 -50.92
C ARG A 142 12.94 42.59 -50.22
N GLY A 143 12.84 43.90 -49.90
CA GLY A 143 11.59 44.67 -49.86
C GLY A 143 11.22 45.24 -48.48
N GLY A 144 10.77 46.49 -48.33
CA GLY A 144 10.75 47.60 -49.30
C GLY A 144 9.82 48.76 -48.91
N ARG A 145 10.34 50.00 -48.99
CA ARG A 145 9.64 51.31 -49.09
C ARG A 145 8.56 51.72 -48.04
N GLU A 146 8.74 52.95 -47.52
CA GLU A 146 7.70 53.99 -47.31
C GLU A 146 6.58 53.77 -46.26
N VAL A 147 5.93 54.81 -45.69
CA VAL A 147 6.36 56.18 -45.33
C VAL A 147 5.37 56.77 -44.28
N ALA A 148 5.70 57.95 -43.73
CA ALA A 148 4.84 58.83 -42.92
C ALA A 148 4.45 58.39 -41.49
N ALA A 149 4.01 59.30 -40.60
CA ALA A 149 4.37 60.71 -40.30
C ALA A 149 3.52 61.17 -39.10
N THR A 150 3.94 62.27 -38.43
CA THR A 150 3.25 63.02 -37.34
C THR A 150 2.98 62.23 -36.04
N GLY A 151 3.13 62.78 -34.83
CA GLY A 151 3.72 64.04 -34.33
C GLY A 151 3.83 63.94 -32.78
N GLY A 152 4.38 64.88 -32.00
CA GLY A 152 5.11 66.12 -32.30
C GLY A 152 4.93 67.17 -31.17
N ILE A 153 6.02 67.88 -30.76
CA ILE A 153 6.03 69.17 -30.00
C ILE A 153 5.60 69.05 -28.51
N SER A 154 6.21 69.64 -27.47
CA SER A 154 7.46 70.42 -27.21
C SER A 154 7.88 70.20 -25.72
N SER A 155 8.96 70.72 -25.11
CA SER A 155 9.53 72.08 -25.17
C SER A 155 10.95 72.19 -24.56
N ARG A 156 11.72 73.19 -25.02
CA ARG A 156 12.77 74.06 -24.41
C ARG A 156 13.43 73.68 -23.04
N THR A 157 14.67 74.08 -22.73
CA THR A 157 15.43 75.29 -23.12
C THR A 157 16.92 75.05 -23.40
N VAL A 158 17.46 75.74 -24.41
CA VAL A 158 18.87 76.21 -24.45
C VAL A 158 18.82 77.74 -24.30
N ALA A 159 19.82 78.35 -23.68
CA ALA A 159 19.86 79.79 -23.46
C ALA A 159 20.58 80.51 -24.60
N ASP A 160 19.95 81.55 -25.15
CA ASP A 160 20.60 82.58 -25.94
C ASP A 160 21.42 83.50 -25.02
N ASP A 161 22.58 83.96 -25.48
CA ASP A 161 23.34 85.05 -24.84
C ASP A 161 24.07 85.88 -25.92
N ASP A 162 23.34 86.16 -27.00
CA ASP A 162 23.86 86.86 -28.19
C ASP A 162 24.06 88.35 -27.87
N ARG A 163 25.33 88.78 -27.88
CA ARG A 163 25.70 90.11 -27.39
C ARG A 163 25.31 91.19 -28.39
N TYR A 164 24.52 92.17 -27.92
CA TYR A 164 24.31 93.44 -28.61
C TYR A 164 25.63 94.21 -28.78
N LEU A 165 26.33 93.97 -29.88
CA LEU A 165 27.39 94.83 -30.38
C LEU A 165 26.77 96.03 -31.10
N THR A 166 26.58 97.12 -30.38
CA THR A 166 26.01 98.36 -30.94
C THR A 166 26.87 98.87 -32.11
N ALA A 167 26.24 99.07 -33.26
CA ALA A 167 26.91 99.35 -34.55
C ALA A 167 27.86 100.56 -34.54
N THR A 168 27.72 101.47 -33.58
CA THR A 168 28.54 102.67 -33.37
C THR A 168 30.05 102.36 -33.30
N GLN A 169 30.45 101.20 -32.76
CA GLN A 169 31.88 100.87 -32.60
C GLN A 169 32.53 100.31 -33.88
N ALA A 170 31.75 99.94 -34.90
CA ALA A 170 32.27 99.50 -36.20
C ALA A 170 32.60 100.67 -37.15
N GLN A 171 31.96 101.83 -36.98
CA GLN A 171 32.07 102.97 -37.91
C GLN A 171 33.22 103.95 -37.60
N GLN A 172 34.00 103.75 -36.54
CA GLN A 172 35.16 104.60 -36.21
C GLN A 172 36.50 104.13 -36.81
N LYS A 173 36.47 103.33 -37.90
CA LYS A 173 37.66 102.85 -38.62
C LYS A 173 37.64 103.13 -40.13
N SER A 174 36.83 104.08 -40.59
CA SER A 174 36.84 104.60 -41.96
C SER A 174 36.79 106.13 -41.97
N VAL A 175 37.47 106.73 -42.95
CA VAL A 175 37.59 108.18 -43.23
C VAL A 175 38.23 109.01 -42.10
N GLY A 176 39.47 109.51 -42.28
CA GLY A 176 40.12 110.27 -41.19
C GLY A 176 41.57 110.77 -41.37
N PHE A 177 41.97 111.25 -42.55
CA PHE A 177 42.99 112.30 -42.73
C PHE A 177 44.29 112.24 -41.87
N SER A 178 45.27 111.41 -42.29
CA SER A 178 46.62 111.40 -41.69
C SER A 178 47.46 112.61 -42.15
N LEU A 179 47.47 113.70 -41.38
CA LEU A 179 48.43 114.79 -41.53
C LEU A 179 49.86 114.31 -41.20
N PRO A 180 50.89 114.64 -41.99
CA PRO A 180 52.28 114.38 -41.61
C PRO A 180 52.70 115.31 -40.45
N PRO A 181 53.51 114.83 -39.49
CA PRO A 181 53.95 115.64 -38.35
C PRO A 181 54.86 116.78 -38.82
N ARG A 182 54.40 118.03 -38.65
CA ARG A 182 55.24 119.21 -38.90
C ARG A 182 56.32 119.31 -37.83
N VAL A 183 57.55 118.98 -38.22
CA VAL A 183 58.76 119.23 -37.43
C VAL A 183 58.79 120.71 -37.02
N SER A 184 58.76 120.94 -35.72
CA SER A 184 58.88 122.27 -35.10
C SER A 184 60.08 122.23 -34.15
N PRO A 185 60.96 123.25 -34.11
CA PRO A 185 62.23 123.13 -33.38
C PRO A 185 62.05 122.96 -31.87
N LYS A 186 63.07 122.33 -31.25
CA LYS A 186 63.17 122.10 -29.81
C LYS A 186 62.69 123.28 -28.95
N LYS A 187 61.95 122.96 -27.90
CA LYS A 187 62.38 123.32 -26.56
C LYS A 187 62.41 122.06 -25.70
N GLU A 188 63.55 121.77 -25.07
CA GLU A 188 63.51 121.08 -23.80
C GLU A 188 62.63 121.92 -22.85
N ARG A 189 61.52 121.36 -22.39
CA ARG A 189 60.75 121.87 -21.26
C ARG A 189 60.79 120.79 -20.20
N ASP A 190 61.88 120.78 -19.43
CA ASP A 190 62.11 119.79 -18.41
C ASP A 190 60.94 119.73 -17.43
N ASN A 191 60.47 118.50 -17.18
CA ASN A 191 59.68 118.06 -16.02
C ASN A 191 58.85 119.16 -15.34
N GLY A 192 57.87 119.70 -16.05
CA GLY A 192 56.89 120.58 -15.44
C GLY A 192 56.12 119.81 -14.36
N ILE A 193 56.04 120.34 -13.14
CA ILE A 193 55.43 119.69 -11.97
C ILE A 193 54.03 119.12 -12.28
N TRP A 194 53.26 119.76 -13.17
CA TRP A 194 51.96 119.26 -13.63
C TRP A 194 52.02 117.96 -14.43
N GLU A 195 53.05 117.75 -15.27
CA GLU A 195 53.26 116.45 -15.91
C GLU A 195 53.72 115.40 -14.91
N GLU A 196 54.51 115.78 -13.91
CA GLU A 196 54.96 114.88 -12.84
C GLU A 196 53.79 114.46 -11.94
N ILE A 197 52.87 115.38 -11.63
CA ILE A 197 51.58 115.08 -11.00
C ILE A 197 50.73 114.16 -11.88
N VAL A 198 50.60 114.41 -13.18
CA VAL A 198 49.84 113.51 -14.08
C VAL A 198 50.48 112.12 -14.18
N LYS A 199 51.81 112.03 -14.24
CA LYS A 199 52.55 110.75 -14.17
C LYS A 199 52.33 110.06 -12.82
N PHE A 200 52.36 110.80 -11.71
CA PHE A 200 52.08 110.29 -10.37
C PHE A 200 50.63 109.79 -10.24
N SER A 201 49.63 110.57 -10.67
CA SER A 201 48.23 110.16 -10.70
C SER A 201 47.99 108.94 -11.59
N SER A 202 48.68 108.84 -12.74
CA SER A 202 48.63 107.65 -13.58
C SER A 202 49.25 106.42 -12.90
N VAL A 203 50.33 106.59 -12.12
CA VAL A 203 50.95 105.53 -11.32
C VAL A 203 50.08 105.15 -10.12
N GLU A 204 49.42 106.10 -9.47
CA GLU A 204 48.44 105.81 -8.42
C GLU A 204 47.20 105.11 -8.98
N GLU A 205 46.67 105.54 -10.13
CA GLU A 205 45.56 104.85 -10.82
C GLU A 205 45.96 103.44 -11.27
N GLU A 206 47.18 103.24 -11.78
CA GLU A 206 47.70 101.90 -12.07
C GLU A 206 47.87 101.05 -10.81
N MET A 207 48.35 101.63 -9.70
CA MET A 207 48.48 100.95 -8.42
C MET A 207 47.11 100.62 -7.80
N GLU A 208 46.11 101.49 -7.94
CA GLU A 208 44.74 101.21 -7.49
C GLU A 208 44.05 100.19 -8.39
N ALA A 209 44.24 100.25 -9.71
CA ALA A 209 43.80 99.21 -10.62
C ALA A 209 44.49 97.86 -10.33
N GLN A 210 45.74 97.85 -9.85
CA GLN A 210 46.42 96.64 -9.36
C GLN A 210 45.81 96.14 -8.04
N ARG A 211 45.60 97.01 -7.02
CA ARG A 211 44.91 96.66 -5.76
C ARG A 211 43.49 96.11 -6.01
N GLU A 212 42.74 96.72 -6.94
CA GLU A 212 41.39 96.32 -7.33
C GLU A 212 41.38 94.97 -8.08
N LYS A 213 42.37 94.71 -8.96
CA LYS A 213 42.60 93.41 -9.59
C LYS A 213 42.96 92.35 -8.55
N GLU A 214 43.84 92.66 -7.60
CA GLU A 214 44.22 91.77 -6.51
C GLU A 214 43.04 91.45 -5.59
N ARG A 215 42.23 92.43 -5.18
CA ARG A 215 41.04 92.18 -4.36
C ARG A 215 40.08 91.24 -5.09
N LYS A 216 39.81 91.50 -6.37
CA LYS A 216 38.99 90.62 -7.23
C LYS A 216 39.61 89.23 -7.45
N ALA A 217 40.93 89.09 -7.43
CA ALA A 217 41.61 87.79 -7.49
C ALA A 217 41.46 87.02 -6.15
N ARG A 218 41.66 87.69 -5.02
CA ARG A 218 41.47 87.12 -3.66
C ARG A 218 40.00 86.69 -3.45
N GLU A 219 39.04 87.55 -3.81
CA GLU A 219 37.60 87.24 -3.83
C GLU A 219 37.32 85.97 -4.66
N ARG A 220 37.88 85.87 -5.88
CA ARG A 220 37.73 84.67 -6.73
C ARG A 220 38.32 83.42 -6.08
N HIS A 221 39.52 83.50 -5.50
CA HIS A 221 40.15 82.38 -4.80
C HIS A 221 39.35 81.92 -3.57
N GLU A 222 38.74 82.84 -2.82
CA GLU A 222 37.80 82.49 -1.76
C GLU A 222 36.55 81.79 -2.29
N TYR A 223 35.97 82.26 -3.39
CA TYR A 223 34.79 81.62 -3.99
C TYR A 223 35.11 80.25 -4.58
N THR A 224 36.28 80.04 -5.21
CA THR A 224 36.70 78.70 -5.65
C THR A 224 36.96 77.77 -4.46
N ALA A 225 37.63 78.22 -3.41
CA ALA A 225 37.84 77.41 -2.21
C ALA A 225 36.52 77.01 -1.52
N LYS A 226 35.55 77.94 -1.44
CA LYS A 226 34.19 77.67 -0.91
C LYS A 226 33.44 76.67 -1.80
N LEU A 227 33.58 76.73 -3.12
CA LEU A 227 32.97 75.80 -4.06
C LEU A 227 33.62 74.40 -4.00
N GLU A 228 34.95 74.34 -3.94
CA GLU A 228 35.72 73.10 -3.80
C GLU A 228 35.39 72.37 -2.49
N ALA A 229 35.25 73.11 -1.37
CA ALA A 229 34.79 72.55 -0.10
C ALA A 229 33.38 71.94 -0.21
N GLN A 230 32.44 72.60 -0.91
CA GLN A 230 31.10 72.03 -1.16
C GLN A 230 31.14 70.79 -2.06
N VAL A 231 32.00 70.78 -3.09
CA VAL A 231 32.20 69.60 -3.98
C VAL A 231 32.80 68.43 -3.20
N LEU A 232 33.80 68.68 -2.34
CA LEU A 232 34.41 67.68 -1.46
C LEU A 232 33.39 67.11 -0.47
N HIS A 233 32.63 67.96 0.22
CA HIS A 233 31.57 67.52 1.14
C HIS A 233 30.51 66.67 0.42
N LYS A 234 30.05 67.11 -0.77
CA LYS A 234 29.09 66.35 -1.59
C LYS A 234 29.65 65.01 -2.07
N ARG A 235 30.96 64.94 -2.36
CA ARG A 235 31.67 63.70 -2.72
C ARG A 235 31.80 62.75 -1.52
N GLN A 236 32.10 63.27 -0.33
CA GLN A 236 32.16 62.49 0.92
C GLN A 236 30.78 61.95 1.32
N ALA A 237 29.72 62.78 1.27
CA ALA A 237 28.36 62.34 1.56
C ALA A 237 27.91 61.20 0.63
N LYS A 238 28.17 61.33 -0.68
CA LYS A 238 27.87 60.28 -1.67
C LYS A 238 28.72 59.00 -1.47
N GLN A 239 29.91 59.12 -0.87
CA GLN A 239 30.75 57.97 -0.55
C GLN A 239 30.23 57.24 0.70
N GLN A 240 29.85 57.97 1.76
CA GLN A 240 29.20 57.39 2.94
C GLN A 240 27.84 56.75 2.61
N GLU A 241 27.07 57.34 1.70
CA GLU A 241 25.82 56.76 1.18
C GLU A 241 26.07 55.39 0.52
N ARG A 242 27.12 55.28 -0.32
CA ARG A 242 27.54 54.02 -0.95
C ARG A 242 27.97 52.99 0.08
N GLU A 243 28.80 53.38 1.04
CA GLU A 243 29.29 52.50 2.12
C GLU A 243 28.12 51.95 2.93
N ARG A 244 27.20 52.80 3.40
CA ARG A 244 25.96 52.38 4.08
C ARG A 244 25.08 51.46 3.23
N SER A 245 24.96 51.72 1.92
CA SER A 245 24.19 50.87 1.00
C SER A 245 24.83 49.49 0.83
N ALA A 246 26.16 49.41 0.79
CA ALA A 246 26.91 48.16 0.71
C ALA A 246 26.83 47.38 2.02
N GLU A 247 26.92 48.05 3.17
CA GLU A 247 26.71 47.44 4.50
C GLU A 247 25.29 46.88 4.65
N PHE A 248 24.26 47.65 4.27
CA PHE A 248 22.87 47.20 4.28
C PHE A 248 22.65 45.98 3.37
N HIS A 249 23.25 45.98 2.18
CA HIS A 249 23.21 44.83 1.28
C HIS A 249 23.91 43.61 1.88
N ARG A 250 25.10 43.78 2.49
CA ARG A 250 25.83 42.70 3.18
C ARG A 250 25.01 42.11 4.33
N GLN A 251 24.42 42.96 5.18
CA GLN A 251 23.55 42.53 6.28
C GLN A 251 22.28 41.81 5.77
N THR A 252 21.77 42.20 4.61
CA THR A 252 20.61 41.51 3.99
C THR A 252 21.00 40.13 3.48
N LEU A 253 22.17 39.98 2.84
CA LEU A 253 22.70 38.68 2.44
C LEU A 253 23.03 37.78 3.64
N GLU A 254 23.60 38.35 4.71
CA GLU A 254 23.85 37.63 5.98
C GLU A 254 22.54 37.10 6.60
N LYS A 255 21.47 37.91 6.62
CA LYS A 255 20.14 37.49 7.09
C LYS A 255 19.49 36.43 6.22
N ILE A 256 19.61 36.53 4.89
CA ILE A 256 19.12 35.51 3.94
C ILE A 256 19.84 34.18 4.21
N ARG A 257 21.17 34.21 4.32
CA ARG A 257 21.97 33.01 4.64
C ARG A 257 21.56 32.40 5.98
N GLN A 258 21.35 33.20 7.02
CA GLN A 258 20.88 32.71 8.33
C GLN A 258 19.51 32.03 8.22
N ALA A 259 18.58 32.61 7.44
CA ALA A 259 17.27 31.98 7.19
C ALA A 259 17.38 30.66 6.39
N GLU A 260 18.29 30.56 5.42
CA GLU A 260 18.56 29.30 4.72
C GLU A 260 19.21 28.23 5.62
N ASP A 261 20.19 28.63 6.45
CA ASP A 261 20.85 27.75 7.41
C ASP A 261 19.83 27.24 8.46
N GLU A 262 18.88 28.10 8.88
CA GLU A 262 17.73 27.75 9.71
C GLU A 262 16.75 26.78 9.04
N GLU A 263 16.31 27.04 7.81
CA GLU A 263 15.38 26.12 7.11
C GLU A 263 16.04 24.76 6.85
N ARG A 264 17.33 24.73 6.47
CA ARG A 264 18.09 23.48 6.35
C ARG A 264 18.17 22.71 7.68
N SER A 265 18.27 23.39 8.82
CA SER A 265 18.16 22.74 10.14
C SER A 265 16.74 22.23 10.44
N LYS A 266 15.69 22.99 10.08
CA LYS A 266 14.29 22.57 10.24
C LYS A 266 13.93 21.38 9.35
N GLU A 267 14.53 21.28 8.15
CA GLU A 267 14.41 20.12 7.26
C GLU A 267 15.12 18.89 7.84
N GLN A 268 16.36 19.03 8.32
CA GLN A 268 17.09 17.94 9.00
C GLN A 268 16.29 17.40 10.19
N GLN A 269 15.76 18.26 11.05
CA GLN A 269 14.91 17.84 12.18
C GLN A 269 13.60 17.14 11.76
N ARG A 270 13.05 17.44 10.57
CA ARG A 270 11.89 16.71 10.03
C ARG A 270 12.31 15.32 9.57
N LEU A 271 13.39 15.21 8.80
CA LEU A 271 13.93 13.94 8.33
C LEU A 271 14.32 13.03 9.50
N GLU A 272 14.95 13.56 10.56
CA GLU A 272 15.25 12.81 11.79
C GLU A 272 13.99 12.26 12.45
N ARG A 273 12.92 13.06 12.58
CA ARG A 273 11.64 12.62 13.15
C ARG A 273 10.95 11.57 12.28
N GLU A 274 11.06 11.69 10.96
CA GLU A 274 10.57 10.67 10.02
C GLU A 274 11.38 9.36 10.12
N HIS A 275 12.72 9.43 10.21
CA HIS A 275 13.57 8.27 10.44
C HIS A 275 13.31 7.60 11.80
N GLN A 276 13.06 8.38 12.87
CA GLN A 276 12.64 7.87 14.18
C GLN A 276 11.26 7.19 14.10
N LEU A 277 10.30 7.77 13.37
CA LEU A 277 8.99 7.15 13.16
C LEU A 277 9.10 5.85 12.36
N ILE A 278 9.96 5.81 11.33
CA ILE A 278 10.24 4.61 10.53
C ILE A 278 10.93 3.53 11.37
N SER A 279 11.87 3.89 12.26
CA SER A 279 12.55 2.92 13.12
C SER A 279 11.58 2.32 14.14
N VAL A 280 10.75 3.13 14.81
CA VAL A 280 9.68 2.68 15.72
C VAL A 280 8.67 1.78 15.00
N GLN A 281 8.18 2.16 13.82
CA GLN A 281 7.28 1.32 13.03
C GLN A 281 7.94 0.00 12.58
N THR A 282 9.27 -0.03 12.43
CA THR A 282 10.01 -1.25 12.07
C THR A 282 10.22 -2.15 13.28
N GLN A 283 10.55 -1.58 14.45
CA GLN A 283 10.59 -2.30 15.73
C GLN A 283 9.22 -2.91 16.08
N GLN A 284 8.12 -2.16 15.91
CA GLN A 284 6.76 -2.67 16.12
C GLN A 284 6.41 -3.85 15.19
N ARG A 285 6.82 -3.78 13.91
CA ARG A 285 6.64 -4.89 12.95
C ARG A 285 7.45 -6.13 13.35
N LEU A 286 8.69 -5.95 13.78
CA LEU A 286 9.56 -7.03 14.26
C LEU A 286 9.03 -7.66 15.56
N ALA A 287 8.60 -6.85 16.54
CA ALA A 287 8.00 -7.32 17.79
C ALA A 287 6.72 -8.12 17.53
N LYS A 288 5.84 -7.64 16.64
CA LYS A 288 4.64 -8.38 16.23
C LYS A 288 4.98 -9.70 15.52
N HIS A 289 6.02 -9.72 14.68
CA HIS A 289 6.49 -10.97 14.07
C HIS A 289 7.02 -11.95 15.12
N GLN A 290 7.82 -11.48 16.08
CA GLN A 290 8.32 -12.31 17.19
C GLN A 290 7.17 -12.85 18.08
N GLN A 291 6.10 -12.08 18.31
CA GLN A 291 4.91 -12.58 18.99
C GLN A 291 4.23 -13.70 18.19
N MET A 292 4.01 -13.51 16.88
CA MET A 292 3.43 -14.54 16.01
C MET A 292 4.26 -15.84 16.00
N GLU A 293 5.60 -15.73 16.01
CA GLU A 293 6.49 -16.89 16.11
C GLU A 293 6.42 -17.58 17.48
N ARG A 294 6.31 -16.83 18.59
CA ARG A 294 6.07 -17.40 19.93
C ARG A 294 4.73 -18.13 19.99
N GLU A 295 3.66 -17.57 19.43
CA GLU A 295 2.35 -18.22 19.35
C GLU A 295 2.37 -19.48 18.48
N ARG A 296 3.13 -19.47 17.37
CA ARG A 296 3.38 -20.66 16.53
C ARG A 296 4.15 -21.73 17.29
N ALA A 297 5.19 -21.36 18.04
CA ALA A 297 5.96 -22.28 18.86
C ALA A 297 5.11 -22.91 19.97
N ILE A 298 4.27 -22.13 20.66
CA ILE A 298 3.34 -22.62 21.69
C ILE A 298 2.30 -23.58 21.10
N LYS A 299 1.73 -23.27 19.91
CA LYS A 299 0.82 -24.19 19.22
C LYS A 299 1.50 -25.49 18.82
N LYS A 300 2.73 -25.41 18.29
CA LYS A 300 3.54 -26.59 17.95
C LYS A 300 3.84 -27.48 19.17
N THR A 301 4.17 -26.90 20.33
CA THR A 301 4.41 -27.70 21.55
C THR A 301 3.10 -28.27 22.11
N GLN A 302 1.98 -27.57 22.01
CA GLN A 302 0.65 -28.12 22.34
C GLN A 302 0.26 -29.29 21.43
N GLU A 303 0.49 -29.17 20.11
CA GLU A 303 0.30 -30.24 19.12
C GLU A 303 1.19 -31.45 19.41
N GLN A 304 2.47 -31.23 19.74
CA GLN A 304 3.41 -32.29 20.15
C GLN A 304 2.94 -32.98 21.44
N GLN A 305 2.55 -32.22 22.48
CA GLN A 305 2.01 -32.79 23.72
C GLN A 305 0.68 -33.53 23.52
N ALA A 306 -0.12 -33.18 22.51
CA ALA A 306 -1.32 -33.92 22.14
C ALA A 306 -0.97 -35.22 21.39
N ALA A 307 -0.03 -35.15 20.44
CA ALA A 307 0.48 -36.32 19.71
C ALA A 307 1.13 -37.35 20.65
N GLU A 308 1.99 -36.91 21.58
CA GLU A 308 2.56 -37.79 22.60
C GLU A 308 1.50 -38.45 23.50
N ARG A 309 0.43 -37.73 23.87
CA ARG A 309 -0.66 -38.31 24.66
C ARG A 309 -1.42 -39.38 23.89
N LEU A 310 -1.68 -39.16 22.60
CA LEU A 310 -2.26 -40.17 21.72
C LEU A 310 -1.31 -41.35 21.47
N GLU A 311 0.00 -41.14 21.43
CA GLU A 311 0.98 -42.23 21.37
C GLU A 311 1.08 -43.03 22.67
N ARG A 312 1.00 -42.38 23.84
CA ARG A 312 0.93 -43.08 25.14
C ARG A 312 -0.34 -43.93 25.19
N GLN A 313 -1.50 -43.35 24.95
CA GLN A 313 -2.78 -44.08 24.87
C GLN A 313 -2.72 -45.28 23.91
N ARG A 314 -2.17 -45.12 22.70
CA ARG A 314 -2.00 -46.25 21.76
C ARG A 314 -1.06 -47.35 22.27
N LYS A 315 -0.02 -47.00 23.03
CA LYS A 315 0.90 -47.99 23.65
C LYS A 315 0.19 -48.70 24.81
N ASP A 316 -0.56 -47.96 25.63
CA ASP A 316 -1.36 -48.49 26.74
C ASP A 316 -2.47 -49.42 26.24
N ASP A 317 -3.19 -49.04 25.17
CA ASP A 317 -4.19 -49.86 24.46
C ASP A 317 -3.57 -51.16 23.92
N LEU A 318 -2.39 -51.07 23.29
CA LEU A 318 -1.67 -52.23 22.76
C LEU A 318 -1.22 -53.19 23.88
N VAL A 319 -0.77 -52.67 25.02
CA VAL A 319 -0.41 -53.48 26.19
C VAL A 319 -1.65 -54.12 26.80
N CYS A 320 -2.78 -53.41 26.89
CA CYS A 320 -4.05 -53.98 27.35
C CYS A 320 -4.55 -55.10 26.42
N GLU A 321 -4.42 -54.93 25.11
CA GLU A 321 -4.79 -55.96 24.13
C GLU A 321 -3.82 -57.14 24.09
N GLN A 322 -2.54 -56.94 24.39
CA GLN A 322 -1.58 -58.03 24.60
C GLN A 322 -1.94 -58.82 25.87
N ALA A 323 -2.12 -58.14 27.01
CA ALA A 323 -2.51 -58.76 28.27
C ALA A 323 -3.85 -59.52 28.17
N ARG A 324 -4.81 -59.02 27.39
CA ARG A 324 -6.06 -59.74 27.06
C ARG A 324 -5.79 -61.04 26.30
N LYS A 325 -4.96 -60.99 25.25
CA LYS A 325 -4.62 -62.18 24.44
C LYS A 325 -3.81 -63.20 25.22
N ASP A 326 -2.93 -62.77 26.11
CA ASP A 326 -2.16 -63.69 26.96
C ASP A 326 -3.03 -64.30 28.07
N ALA A 327 -3.97 -63.55 28.65
CA ALA A 327 -5.01 -64.11 29.52
C ALA A 327 -5.98 -65.06 28.78
N GLU A 328 -6.27 -64.81 27.49
CA GLU A 328 -7.06 -65.70 26.64
C GLU A 328 -6.31 -67.00 26.32
N LYS A 329 -5.02 -66.92 25.95
CA LYS A 329 -4.14 -68.10 25.81
C LYS A 329 -4.15 -68.95 27.09
N HIS A 330 -3.90 -68.36 28.26
CA HIS A 330 -3.87 -69.10 29.52
C HIS A 330 -5.21 -69.74 29.87
N ARG A 331 -6.35 -69.11 29.54
CA ARG A 331 -7.67 -69.76 29.68
C ARG A 331 -7.84 -70.93 28.71
N VAL A 332 -7.39 -70.79 27.47
CA VAL A 332 -7.44 -71.87 26.47
C VAL A 332 -6.53 -73.03 26.88
N GLU A 333 -5.31 -72.74 27.36
CA GLU A 333 -4.36 -73.72 27.93
C GLU A 333 -4.95 -74.46 29.14
N GLN A 334 -5.59 -73.74 30.08
CA GLN A 334 -6.32 -74.33 31.20
C GLN A 334 -7.45 -75.25 30.72
N VAL A 335 -8.27 -74.81 29.76
CA VAL A 335 -9.35 -75.63 29.19
C VAL A 335 -8.80 -76.86 28.45
N PHE A 336 -7.63 -76.77 27.79
CA PHE A 336 -6.98 -77.95 27.23
C PHE A 336 -6.54 -78.94 28.33
N GLN A 337 -5.85 -78.47 29.38
CA GLN A 337 -5.42 -79.31 30.51
C GLN A 337 -6.60 -79.94 31.25
N GLU A 338 -7.70 -79.21 31.45
CA GLU A 338 -8.94 -79.74 32.03
C GLU A 338 -9.59 -80.79 31.14
N ASN A 339 -9.60 -80.60 29.82
CA ASN A 339 -10.13 -81.60 28.87
C ASN A 339 -9.26 -82.86 28.83
N GLU A 340 -7.93 -82.73 28.86
CA GLU A 340 -7.01 -83.87 28.96
C GLU A 340 -7.23 -84.63 30.27
N ALA A 341 -7.28 -83.94 31.41
CA ALA A 341 -7.59 -84.55 32.71
C ALA A 341 -9.00 -85.19 32.76
N GLN A 342 -9.98 -84.64 32.05
CA GLN A 342 -11.30 -85.28 31.89
C GLN A 342 -11.25 -86.53 30.99
N LEU A 343 -10.46 -86.52 29.91
CA LEU A 343 -10.24 -87.69 29.06
C LEU A 343 -9.49 -88.80 29.82
N GLU A 344 -8.51 -88.45 30.64
CA GLU A 344 -7.84 -89.41 31.53
C GLU A 344 -8.78 -89.97 32.59
N LYS A 345 -9.58 -89.13 33.25
CA LYS A 345 -10.63 -89.59 34.19
C LYS A 345 -11.63 -90.53 33.49
N LYS A 346 -12.04 -90.24 32.25
CA LYS A 346 -12.90 -91.13 31.44
C LYS A 346 -12.21 -92.43 31.06
N ARG A 347 -10.92 -92.41 30.69
CA ARG A 347 -10.13 -93.62 30.44
C ARG A 347 -9.98 -94.48 31.70
N GLN A 348 -9.73 -93.87 32.86
CA GLN A 348 -9.68 -94.55 34.15
C GLN A 348 -11.04 -95.10 34.57
N HIS A 349 -12.13 -94.37 34.30
CA HIS A 349 -13.49 -94.85 34.55
C HIS A 349 -13.81 -96.07 33.66
N GLN A 350 -13.54 -96.00 32.35
CA GLN A 350 -13.70 -97.12 31.43
C GLN A 350 -12.79 -98.31 31.75
N ALA A 351 -11.59 -98.07 32.31
CA ALA A 351 -10.73 -99.15 32.81
C ALA A 351 -11.36 -99.84 34.04
N ARG A 352 -11.89 -99.06 35.00
CA ARG A 352 -12.60 -99.61 36.17
C ARG A 352 -13.91 -100.28 35.80
N GLU A 353 -14.67 -99.75 34.84
CA GLU A 353 -15.86 -100.38 34.28
C GLU A 353 -15.49 -101.71 33.64
N ARG A 354 -14.44 -101.77 32.81
CA ARG A 354 -13.94 -103.05 32.27
C ARG A 354 -13.42 -104.00 33.34
N GLU A 355 -12.76 -103.51 34.38
CA GLU A 355 -12.37 -104.35 35.52
C GLU A 355 -13.58 -104.89 36.27
N LEU A 356 -14.66 -104.13 36.39
CA LEU A 356 -15.92 -104.56 37.01
C LEU A 356 -16.74 -105.47 36.10
N GLU A 357 -16.73 -105.25 34.79
CA GLU A 357 -17.28 -106.16 33.77
C GLU A 357 -16.50 -107.48 33.76
N ILE A 358 -15.17 -107.43 33.86
CA ILE A 358 -14.31 -108.62 33.99
C ILE A 358 -14.59 -109.32 35.31
N LYS A 359 -14.63 -108.63 36.46
CA LYS A 359 -14.96 -109.24 37.76
C LYS A 359 -16.38 -109.82 37.78
N LEU A 360 -17.36 -109.14 37.20
CA LEU A 360 -18.72 -109.63 37.09
C LEU A 360 -18.79 -110.82 36.12
N ALA A 361 -18.06 -110.81 35.02
CA ALA A 361 -17.92 -111.94 34.11
C ALA A 361 -17.17 -113.11 34.77
N GLU A 362 -16.16 -112.86 35.59
CA GLU A 362 -15.44 -113.85 36.41
C GLU A 362 -16.35 -114.42 37.50
N GLU A 363 -17.24 -113.63 38.10
CA GLU A 363 -18.24 -114.09 39.06
C GLU A 363 -19.35 -114.91 38.38
N TYR A 364 -19.85 -114.48 37.22
CA TYR A 364 -20.79 -115.26 36.39
C TYR A 364 -20.13 -116.54 35.86
N VAL A 365 -18.87 -116.48 35.43
CA VAL A 365 -18.09 -117.63 34.99
C VAL A 365 -17.72 -118.53 36.17
N ALA A 366 -17.48 -118.03 37.37
CA ALA A 366 -17.29 -118.86 38.57
C ALA A 366 -18.62 -119.48 39.05
N MET A 367 -19.74 -118.80 38.86
CA MET A 367 -21.08 -119.28 39.20
C MET A 367 -21.58 -120.34 38.21
N GLU A 368 -21.40 -120.12 36.90
CA GLU A 368 -21.60 -121.16 35.91
C GLU A 368 -20.50 -122.23 35.96
N GLN A 369 -19.24 -121.95 36.30
CA GLN A 369 -18.24 -123.01 36.57
C GLN A 369 -18.60 -123.84 37.79
N ARG A 370 -19.26 -123.30 38.82
CA ARG A 370 -19.78 -124.15 39.92
C ARG A 370 -20.92 -125.07 39.46
N LYS A 371 -21.73 -124.65 38.50
CA LYS A 371 -22.76 -125.49 37.85
C LYS A 371 -22.18 -126.43 36.79
N ASP A 372 -21.15 -125.97 36.09
CA ASP A 372 -20.51 -126.67 34.99
C ASP A 372 -19.51 -127.66 35.51
N ASP A 373 -18.63 -127.36 36.45
CA ASP A 373 -17.78 -128.35 37.12
C ASP A 373 -18.63 -129.44 37.81
N ALA A 374 -19.87 -129.14 38.26
CA ALA A 374 -20.83 -130.18 38.64
C ALA A 374 -21.33 -131.01 37.43
N ARG A 375 -21.70 -130.38 36.30
CA ARG A 375 -22.04 -131.05 35.02
C ARG A 375 -20.83 -131.68 34.29
N LYS A 376 -19.59 -131.35 34.67
CA LYS A 376 -18.33 -131.62 33.96
C LYS A 376 -17.47 -132.58 34.76
N GLN A 377 -17.61 -132.71 36.07
CA GLN A 377 -17.31 -133.99 36.71
C GLN A 377 -18.19 -135.11 36.12
N GLN A 378 -19.40 -134.80 35.65
CA GLN A 378 -20.20 -135.71 34.80
C GLN A 378 -19.65 -135.84 33.36
N ILE A 379 -19.43 -134.73 32.64
CA ILE A 379 -19.11 -134.74 31.20
C ILE A 379 -17.62 -134.96 30.89
N GLU A 380 -16.66 -134.63 31.75
CA GLU A 380 -15.21 -134.80 31.52
C GLU A 380 -14.83 -136.29 31.47
N ASN A 381 -15.45 -137.11 32.33
CA ASN A 381 -15.48 -138.58 32.24
C ASN A 381 -15.96 -139.10 30.86
N MET A 382 -16.81 -138.34 30.16
CA MET A 382 -17.27 -138.67 28.80
C MET A 382 -16.42 -137.98 27.70
N ALA A 383 -15.82 -136.82 28.01
CA ALA A 383 -15.17 -135.95 27.05
C ALA A 383 -13.68 -136.21 26.88
N GLU A 384 -12.97 -136.79 27.87
CA GLU A 384 -11.61 -137.31 27.64
C GLU A 384 -11.57 -138.35 26.50
N ASN A 385 -12.64 -139.14 26.36
CA ASN A 385 -12.82 -140.09 25.25
C ASN A 385 -13.04 -139.43 23.88
N ILE A 386 -13.55 -138.19 23.83
CA ILE A 386 -13.92 -137.50 22.59
C ILE A 386 -12.85 -136.47 22.16
N LYS A 387 -12.27 -135.75 23.14
CA LYS A 387 -11.31 -134.64 22.94
C LYS A 387 -10.00 -135.08 22.27
N LYS A 388 -9.69 -136.39 22.28
CA LYS A 388 -8.57 -137.00 21.52
C LYS A 388 -8.74 -136.99 20.00
N LYS A 389 -9.93 -136.72 19.43
CA LYS A 389 -10.20 -136.93 17.99
C LYS A 389 -10.34 -135.69 17.11
N MET A 390 -10.38 -134.46 17.65
CA MET A 390 -10.94 -133.31 16.90
C MET A 390 -10.12 -132.00 16.87
N LYS A 391 -8.82 -132.03 17.24
CA LYS A 391 -7.98 -130.81 17.31
C LYS A 391 -6.71 -130.89 16.46
N ILE A 392 -6.83 -130.81 15.12
CA ILE A 392 -5.67 -130.84 14.20
C ILE A 392 -5.70 -129.79 13.05
N PHE A 393 -6.84 -129.30 12.55
CA PHE A 393 -6.92 -128.93 11.12
C PHE A 393 -7.20 -127.49 10.62
N ASP A 394 -7.48 -126.46 11.43
CA ASP A 394 -8.02 -125.18 10.90
C ASP A 394 -7.07 -123.96 10.79
N ASP A 395 -6.01 -123.84 11.61
CA ASP A 395 -5.34 -122.54 11.87
C ASP A 395 -4.13 -122.18 10.94
N THR A 396 -4.20 -122.47 9.63
CA THR A 396 -3.07 -122.15 8.71
C THR A 396 -3.44 -121.43 7.40
N ALA A 397 -4.71 -121.05 7.18
CA ALA A 397 -5.17 -120.50 5.89
C ALA A 397 -5.36 -118.96 5.84
N LYS A 398 -5.32 -118.24 6.97
CA LYS A 398 -5.76 -116.83 7.06
C LYS A 398 -4.69 -115.74 6.91
N ALA A 399 -3.39 -116.10 6.93
CA ALA A 399 -2.32 -115.11 7.14
C ALA A 399 -1.71 -114.50 5.86
N THR A 400 -1.94 -115.08 4.68
CA THR A 400 -1.14 -114.77 3.46
C THR A 400 -1.82 -113.85 2.44
N THR A 401 -3.13 -113.63 2.54
CA THR A 401 -3.89 -112.74 1.64
C THR A 401 -3.86 -111.27 2.07
N ASP A 402 -3.75 -111.02 3.37
CA ASP A 402 -3.94 -109.71 3.99
C ASP A 402 -2.75 -108.74 3.79
N ALA A 403 -1.57 -109.25 3.42
CA ALA A 403 -0.38 -108.42 3.19
C ALA A 403 -0.47 -107.60 1.88
N LYS A 404 -0.91 -108.21 0.78
CA LYS A 404 -0.90 -107.58 -0.55
C LYS A 404 -1.92 -106.46 -0.70
N ALA A 405 -3.05 -106.53 0.02
CA ALA A 405 -4.07 -105.49 -0.02
C ALA A 405 -3.56 -104.12 0.46
N ARG A 406 -2.65 -104.10 1.45
CA ARG A 406 -2.14 -102.87 2.06
C ARG A 406 -1.24 -102.05 1.12
N GLU A 407 -0.47 -102.72 0.27
CA GLU A 407 0.50 -102.08 -0.64
C GLU A 407 -0.18 -101.36 -1.82
N GLU A 408 -1.33 -101.86 -2.28
CA GLU A 408 -2.13 -101.19 -3.32
C GLU A 408 -2.80 -99.91 -2.76
N ASP A 409 -3.30 -100.01 -1.53
CA ASP A 409 -3.94 -98.94 -0.77
C ASP A 409 -3.00 -97.72 -0.56
N GLU A 410 -1.72 -97.96 -0.28
CA GLU A 410 -0.71 -96.90 -0.16
C GLU A 410 -0.43 -96.18 -1.48
N ARG A 411 -0.39 -96.94 -2.59
CA ARG A 411 -0.18 -96.39 -3.94
C ARG A 411 -1.30 -95.41 -4.31
N VAL A 412 -2.54 -95.79 -4.03
CA VAL A 412 -3.73 -94.95 -4.23
C VAL A 412 -3.68 -93.68 -3.36
N LYS A 413 -3.31 -93.80 -2.08
CA LYS A 413 -3.21 -92.66 -1.15
C LYS A 413 -2.19 -91.62 -1.61
N ARG A 414 -1.04 -92.03 -2.16
CA ARG A 414 0.00 -91.11 -2.67
C ARG A 414 -0.52 -90.28 -3.86
N TYR A 415 -1.16 -90.90 -4.86
CA TYR A 415 -1.77 -90.18 -5.98
C TYR A 415 -2.89 -89.22 -5.54
N GLN A 416 -3.70 -89.61 -4.55
CA GLN A 416 -4.72 -88.71 -3.99
C GLN A 416 -4.11 -87.49 -3.29
N GLN A 417 -3.01 -87.67 -2.54
CA GLN A 417 -2.27 -86.58 -1.88
C GLN A 417 -1.64 -85.62 -2.89
N GLU A 418 -1.02 -86.12 -3.97
CA GLU A 418 -0.45 -85.28 -5.03
C GLU A 418 -1.53 -84.47 -5.76
N TYR A 419 -2.69 -85.09 -6.06
CA TYR A 419 -3.82 -84.39 -6.67
C TYR A 419 -4.38 -83.29 -5.75
N ALA A 420 -4.58 -83.59 -4.47
CA ALA A 420 -5.05 -82.62 -3.48
C ALA A 420 -4.05 -81.46 -3.30
N ARG A 421 -2.74 -81.76 -3.27
CA ARG A 421 -1.67 -80.75 -3.22
C ARG A 421 -1.70 -79.84 -4.45
N LYS A 422 -1.86 -80.38 -5.65
CA LYS A 422 -1.93 -79.59 -6.89
C LYS A 422 -3.13 -78.64 -6.88
N GLN A 423 -4.31 -79.11 -6.45
CA GLN A 423 -5.48 -78.25 -6.26
C GLN A 423 -5.20 -77.11 -5.27
N LEU A 424 -4.58 -77.40 -4.13
CA LEU A 424 -4.20 -76.37 -3.13
C LEU A 424 -3.19 -75.35 -3.67
N GLU A 425 -2.21 -75.78 -4.47
CA GLU A 425 -1.22 -74.87 -5.08
C GLU A 425 -1.85 -73.98 -6.17
N ASP A 426 -2.77 -74.49 -6.99
CA ASP A 426 -3.47 -73.69 -8.00
C ASP A 426 -4.53 -72.76 -7.39
N ASP A 427 -5.23 -73.17 -6.33
CA ASP A 427 -6.09 -72.28 -5.56
C ASP A 427 -5.32 -71.19 -4.80
N ARG A 428 -4.10 -71.50 -4.31
CA ARG A 428 -3.21 -70.51 -3.70
C ARG A 428 -2.79 -69.45 -4.71
N LYS A 429 -2.45 -69.83 -5.95
CA LYS A 429 -2.16 -68.90 -7.06
C LYS A 429 -3.38 -68.03 -7.39
N ARG A 430 -4.57 -68.63 -7.52
CA ARG A 430 -5.82 -67.88 -7.76
C ARG A 430 -6.08 -66.82 -6.69
N ARG A 431 -5.80 -67.11 -5.42
CA ARG A 431 -5.93 -66.18 -4.29
C ARG A 431 -4.89 -65.06 -4.39
N SER A 432 -3.59 -65.37 -4.55
CA SER A 432 -2.56 -64.35 -4.69
C SER A 432 -2.79 -63.43 -5.89
N ASP A 433 -3.29 -63.96 -7.01
CA ASP A 433 -3.64 -63.18 -8.19
C ASP A 433 -4.85 -62.26 -7.95
N ALA A 434 -5.83 -62.71 -7.17
CA ALA A 434 -6.99 -61.90 -6.78
C ALA A 434 -6.60 -60.80 -5.79
N GLU A 435 -5.73 -61.11 -4.83
CA GLU A 435 -5.14 -60.17 -3.87
C GLU A 435 -4.28 -59.12 -4.59
N ALA A 436 -3.44 -59.52 -5.54
CA ALA A 436 -2.64 -58.60 -6.36
C ALA A 436 -3.52 -57.67 -7.22
N ARG A 437 -4.58 -58.18 -7.84
CA ARG A 437 -5.57 -57.35 -8.55
C ARG A 437 -6.30 -56.39 -7.61
N SER A 438 -6.70 -56.84 -6.42
CA SER A 438 -7.32 -55.98 -5.40
C SER A 438 -6.37 -54.87 -4.92
N HIS A 439 -5.12 -55.21 -4.62
CA HIS A 439 -4.11 -54.24 -4.21
C HIS A 439 -3.82 -53.21 -5.31
N SER A 440 -3.70 -53.64 -6.57
CA SER A 440 -3.53 -52.75 -7.73
C SER A 440 -4.70 -51.76 -7.88
N GLN A 441 -5.94 -52.23 -7.72
CA GLN A 441 -7.13 -51.36 -7.73
C GLN A 441 -7.15 -50.39 -6.53
N GLN A 442 -6.75 -50.83 -5.34
CA GLN A 442 -6.63 -49.96 -4.17
C GLN A 442 -5.55 -48.88 -4.34
N GLU A 443 -4.39 -49.23 -4.90
CA GLU A 443 -3.32 -48.28 -5.23
C GLU A 443 -3.77 -47.25 -6.26
N TYR A 444 -4.44 -47.68 -7.34
CA TYR A 444 -5.01 -46.78 -8.34
C TYR A 444 -6.01 -45.79 -7.73
N LEU A 445 -6.89 -46.26 -6.84
CA LEU A 445 -7.84 -45.40 -6.11
C LEU A 445 -7.14 -44.46 -5.12
N ARG A 446 -6.06 -44.89 -4.44
CA ARG A 446 -5.23 -44.03 -3.58
C ARG A 446 -4.60 -42.89 -4.38
N VAL A 447 -3.99 -43.20 -5.53
CA VAL A 447 -3.41 -42.20 -6.45
C VAL A 447 -4.47 -41.23 -6.94
N GLN A 448 -5.61 -41.71 -7.44
CA GLN A 448 -6.71 -40.85 -7.91
C GLN A 448 -7.23 -39.91 -6.81
N MET A 449 -7.35 -40.41 -5.57
CA MET A 449 -7.75 -39.60 -4.42
C MET A 449 -6.66 -38.61 -3.98
N GLN A 450 -5.38 -38.95 -4.13
CA GLN A 450 -4.28 -38.02 -3.90
C GLN A 450 -4.27 -36.89 -4.95
N GLU A 451 -4.33 -37.22 -6.24
CA GLU A 451 -4.41 -36.20 -7.30
C GLU A 451 -5.62 -35.27 -7.10
N LYS A 452 -6.78 -35.82 -6.70
CA LYS A 452 -7.97 -35.01 -6.41
C LYS A 452 -7.71 -34.03 -5.26
N ARG A 453 -7.14 -34.50 -4.15
CA ARG A 453 -6.74 -33.67 -3.01
C ARG A 453 -5.70 -32.61 -3.41
N GLU A 454 -4.80 -32.91 -4.32
CA GLU A 454 -3.78 -31.97 -4.81
C GLU A 454 -4.37 -30.91 -5.75
N ARG A 455 -5.28 -31.29 -6.66
CA ARG A 455 -6.07 -30.36 -7.48
C ARG A 455 -6.95 -29.45 -6.62
N GLU A 456 -7.53 -29.96 -5.54
CA GLU A 456 -8.30 -29.17 -4.57
C GLU A 456 -7.39 -28.23 -3.75
N LYS A 457 -6.22 -28.69 -3.29
CA LYS A 457 -5.21 -27.84 -2.63
C LYS A 457 -4.68 -26.73 -3.55
N ALA A 458 -4.45 -27.02 -4.83
CA ALA A 458 -4.02 -26.04 -5.83
C ALA A 458 -5.09 -24.93 -5.99
N ARG A 459 -6.33 -25.32 -6.33
CA ARG A 459 -7.46 -24.38 -6.43
C ARG A 459 -7.68 -23.56 -5.16
N LYS A 460 -7.46 -24.16 -3.97
CA LYS A 460 -7.53 -23.40 -2.73
C LYS A 460 -6.43 -22.33 -2.65
N ARG A 461 -5.17 -22.66 -2.96
CA ARG A 461 -4.08 -21.66 -3.03
C ARG A 461 -4.39 -20.54 -4.04
N ASP A 462 -4.95 -20.88 -5.19
CA ASP A 462 -5.33 -19.89 -6.21
C ASP A 462 -6.39 -18.90 -5.70
N LEU A 463 -7.39 -19.40 -4.96
CA LEU A 463 -8.42 -18.59 -4.30
C LEU A 463 -7.87 -17.79 -3.11
N ASP A 464 -7.01 -18.38 -2.28
CA ASP A 464 -6.34 -17.70 -1.17
C ASP A 464 -5.46 -16.54 -1.71
N ASN A 465 -4.71 -16.78 -2.79
CA ASN A 465 -3.92 -15.77 -3.51
C ASN A 465 -4.79 -14.64 -4.08
N GLN A 466 -5.92 -14.95 -4.72
CA GLN A 466 -6.88 -13.92 -5.18
C GLN A 466 -7.44 -13.10 -4.01
N ALA A 467 -7.74 -13.74 -2.88
CA ALA A 467 -8.21 -13.07 -1.68
C ALA A 467 -7.12 -12.20 -1.02
N ASP A 468 -5.82 -12.55 -1.15
CA ASP A 468 -4.70 -11.69 -0.75
C ASP A 468 -4.55 -10.48 -1.68
N LEU A 469 -4.64 -10.67 -3.01
CA LEU A 469 -4.61 -9.59 -3.98
C LEU A 469 -5.74 -8.58 -3.77
N TRP A 470 -6.99 -9.02 -3.57
CA TRP A 470 -8.12 -8.12 -3.25
C TRP A 470 -7.98 -7.43 -1.89
N ARG A 471 -7.25 -8.01 -0.93
CA ARG A 471 -6.91 -7.36 0.34
C ARG A 471 -5.86 -6.27 0.12
N GLN A 472 -4.83 -6.52 -0.69
CA GLN A 472 -3.83 -5.51 -1.08
C GLN A 472 -4.46 -4.36 -1.88
N GLU A 473 -5.28 -4.66 -2.89
CA GLU A 473 -5.97 -3.69 -3.73
C GLU A 473 -6.88 -2.76 -2.90
N ARG A 474 -7.64 -3.29 -1.94
CA ARG A 474 -8.41 -2.44 -1.01
C ARG A 474 -7.53 -1.55 -0.13
N ILE A 475 -6.41 -2.06 0.39
CA ILE A 475 -5.47 -1.26 1.20
C ILE A 475 -4.83 -0.15 0.36
N GLU A 476 -4.52 -0.41 -0.91
CA GLU A 476 -4.04 0.62 -1.84
C GLU A 476 -5.12 1.63 -2.23
N GLY A 477 -6.34 1.16 -2.51
CA GLY A 477 -7.50 2.01 -2.75
C GLY A 477 -7.73 2.97 -1.58
N GLU A 478 -7.78 2.46 -0.34
CA GLU A 478 -7.87 3.28 0.87
C GLU A 478 -6.73 4.28 1.02
N ARG A 479 -5.49 3.92 0.66
CA ARG A 479 -4.33 4.85 0.71
C ARG A 479 -4.48 5.97 -0.32
N ARG A 480 -4.86 5.64 -1.56
CA ARG A 480 -5.12 6.62 -2.63
C ARG A 480 -6.26 7.56 -2.23
N ASP A 481 -7.34 7.02 -1.66
CA ASP A 481 -8.47 7.78 -1.12
C ASP A 481 -8.08 8.72 0.03
N LYS A 482 -7.29 8.23 1.00
CA LYS A 482 -6.79 9.01 2.13
C LYS A 482 -5.89 10.15 1.65
N PHE A 483 -4.99 9.89 0.69
CA PHE A 483 -4.16 10.91 0.07
C PHE A 483 -4.99 11.96 -0.70
N THR A 484 -5.98 11.54 -1.51
CA THR A 484 -6.87 12.48 -2.22
C THR A 484 -7.72 13.31 -1.25
N LYS A 485 -8.20 12.73 -0.14
CA LYS A 485 -8.92 13.46 0.93
C LYS A 485 -7.99 14.45 1.63
N GLN A 486 -6.74 14.07 1.93
CA GLN A 486 -5.74 14.95 2.52
C GLN A 486 -5.37 16.12 1.59
N GLN A 487 -5.18 15.87 0.30
CA GLN A 487 -4.89 16.92 -0.69
C GLN A 487 -6.04 17.93 -0.80
N ARG A 488 -7.30 17.46 -0.79
CA ARG A 488 -8.50 18.32 -0.73
C ARG A 488 -8.54 19.12 0.58
N ALA A 489 -8.28 18.48 1.73
CA ALA A 489 -8.25 19.17 3.02
C ALA A 489 -7.16 20.26 3.07
N MET A 490 -5.96 19.99 2.54
CA MET A 490 -4.87 20.97 2.43
C MET A 490 -5.26 22.15 1.53
N ARG A 491 -5.88 21.89 0.36
CA ARG A 491 -6.37 22.95 -0.54
C ARG A 491 -7.48 23.78 0.11
N ASN A 492 -8.44 23.14 0.79
CA ASN A 492 -9.50 23.86 1.48
C ASN A 492 -8.94 24.71 2.62
N ARG A 493 -7.93 24.21 3.36
CA ARG A 493 -7.26 24.96 4.44
C ARG A 493 -6.44 26.14 3.90
N SER A 494 -5.73 26.00 2.78
CA SER A 494 -5.02 27.15 2.19
C SER A 494 -6.00 28.20 1.64
N GLN A 495 -7.10 27.78 1.02
CA GLN A 495 -8.18 28.69 0.61
C GLN A 495 -8.82 29.40 1.81
N GLN A 496 -9.06 28.68 2.92
CA GLN A 496 -9.59 29.28 4.16
C GLN A 496 -8.60 30.29 4.76
N ASN A 497 -7.29 29.98 4.79
CA ASN A 497 -6.27 30.91 5.27
C ASN A 497 -6.23 32.20 4.43
N VAL A 498 -6.31 32.10 3.09
CA VAL A 498 -6.37 33.26 2.19
C VAL A 498 -7.64 34.08 2.41
N LEU A 499 -8.80 33.44 2.64
CA LEU A 499 -10.04 34.13 2.99
C LEU A 499 -9.94 34.86 4.34
N VAL A 500 -9.29 34.25 5.34
CA VAL A 500 -9.02 34.91 6.63
C VAL A 500 -8.09 36.10 6.47
N GLN A 501 -7.03 35.99 5.67
CA GLN A 501 -6.15 37.12 5.32
C GLN A 501 -6.92 38.24 4.62
N GLN A 502 -7.78 37.92 3.64
CA GLN A 502 -8.62 38.90 2.94
C GLN A 502 -9.66 39.58 3.85
N MET A 503 -10.22 38.85 4.83
CA MET A 503 -11.07 39.47 5.86
C MET A 503 -10.25 40.42 6.74
N HIS A 504 -9.07 40.02 7.19
CA HIS A 504 -8.24 40.83 8.08
C HIS A 504 -7.63 42.05 7.36
N GLU A 505 -7.23 41.93 6.09
CA GLU A 505 -6.88 43.07 5.22
C GLU A 505 -8.06 44.03 5.05
N ARG A 506 -9.28 43.52 4.94
CA ARG A 506 -10.49 44.34 4.79
C ARG A 506 -10.85 45.04 6.10
N GLU A 507 -10.72 44.36 7.23
CA GLU A 507 -10.85 44.93 8.57
C GLU A 507 -9.82 46.06 8.76
N GLN A 508 -8.54 45.80 8.46
CA GLN A 508 -7.47 46.81 8.48
C GLN A 508 -7.80 48.01 7.59
N ARG A 509 -8.17 47.81 6.31
CA ARG A 509 -8.58 48.90 5.40
C ARG A 509 -9.87 49.63 5.82
N SER A 510 -10.64 49.10 6.77
CA SER A 510 -11.81 49.79 7.37
C SER A 510 -11.51 50.45 8.72
N LEU A 511 -10.30 50.24 9.25
CA LEU A 511 -9.76 50.89 10.45
C LEU A 511 -8.69 51.94 10.09
N GLU A 512 -8.01 51.76 8.96
CA GLU A 512 -7.33 52.81 8.22
C GLU A 512 -8.35 53.90 7.85
N ALA A 513 -8.06 55.16 8.18
CA ALA A 513 -8.95 56.27 7.86
C ALA A 513 -8.91 56.58 6.36
N ASP A 514 -10.07 56.83 5.75
CA ASP A 514 -10.24 57.22 4.33
C ASP A 514 -9.53 58.52 3.91
N GLN A 515 -8.78 59.19 4.81
CA GLN A 515 -8.01 60.39 4.49
C GLN A 515 -6.90 60.06 3.49
N THR A 516 -6.97 60.65 2.30
CA THR A 516 -5.91 60.45 1.31
C THR A 516 -4.57 61.03 1.81
N SER A 517 -3.45 60.45 1.37
CA SER A 517 -2.12 60.96 1.73
C SER A 517 -1.90 62.43 1.35
N LEU A 518 -2.63 62.92 0.34
CA LEU A 518 -2.68 64.33 -0.04
C LEU A 518 -3.41 65.19 1.00
N GLU A 519 -4.56 64.76 1.52
CA GLU A 519 -5.27 65.46 2.60
C GLU A 519 -4.44 65.52 3.89
N VAL A 520 -3.74 64.43 4.23
CA VAL A 520 -2.82 64.40 5.38
C VAL A 520 -1.65 65.38 5.19
N GLN A 521 -1.12 65.50 3.97
CA GLN A 521 -0.09 66.51 3.65
C GLN A 521 -0.62 67.95 3.72
N LEU A 522 -1.80 68.22 3.14
CA LEU A 522 -2.42 69.55 3.17
C LEU A 522 -2.77 69.98 4.60
N ASN A 523 -3.31 69.07 5.41
CA ASN A 523 -3.68 69.32 6.80
C ASN A 523 -2.51 69.16 7.80
N SER A 524 -1.30 68.82 7.34
CA SER A 524 -0.13 68.49 8.18
C SER A 524 0.14 69.51 9.30
N ARG A 525 0.09 70.81 9.01
CA ARG A 525 0.29 71.89 10.00
C ARG A 525 -0.84 72.00 11.03
N LEU A 526 -2.06 71.61 10.68
CA LEU A 526 -3.20 71.56 11.59
C LEU A 526 -3.11 70.31 12.48
N LEU A 527 -2.85 69.15 11.85
CA LEU A 527 -2.63 67.88 12.54
C LEU A 527 -1.46 67.97 13.55
N GLN A 528 -0.36 68.64 13.19
CA GLN A 528 0.77 68.85 14.10
C GLN A 528 0.39 69.70 15.33
N LYS A 529 -0.42 70.75 15.16
CA LYS A 529 -0.93 71.56 16.29
C LYS A 529 -1.91 70.78 17.16
N ILE A 530 -2.83 70.03 16.55
CA ILE A 530 -3.76 69.15 17.27
C ILE A 530 -2.99 68.08 18.05
N HIS A 531 -1.93 67.49 17.48
CA HIS A 531 -1.12 66.49 18.16
C HIS A 531 -0.29 67.07 19.31
N GLN A 532 0.20 68.31 19.19
CA GLN A 532 0.84 69.03 20.31
C GLN A 532 -0.16 69.33 21.44
N GLN A 533 -1.37 69.75 21.11
CA GLN A 533 -2.43 70.03 22.09
C GLN A 533 -2.97 68.74 22.76
N ALA A 534 -3.17 67.68 21.97
CA ALA A 534 -3.58 66.37 22.46
C ALA A 534 -2.49 65.71 23.32
N GLY A 535 -1.21 65.82 22.93
CA GLY A 535 -0.09 65.33 23.71
C GLY A 535 0.05 66.05 25.06
N ALA A 536 -0.16 67.37 25.10
CA ALA A 536 -0.21 68.13 26.36
C ALA A 536 -1.41 67.74 27.24
N ALA A 537 -2.58 67.47 26.64
CA ALA A 537 -3.75 66.97 27.37
C ALA A 537 -3.55 65.52 27.87
N GLN A 538 -2.84 64.69 27.12
CA GLN A 538 -2.48 63.32 27.53
C GLN A 538 -1.45 63.32 28.65
N SER A 539 -0.39 64.14 28.59
CA SER A 539 0.56 64.22 29.71
C SER A 539 -0.11 64.73 30.99
N GLN A 540 -0.99 65.73 30.90
CA GLN A 540 -1.80 66.17 32.03
C GLN A 540 -2.73 65.08 32.58
N ALA A 541 -3.28 64.22 31.72
CA ALA A 541 -4.08 63.07 32.16
C ALA A 541 -3.22 61.98 32.83
N GLU A 542 -2.01 61.71 32.32
CA GLU A 542 -1.05 60.77 32.92
C GLU A 542 -0.48 61.28 34.26
N ASP A 543 -0.21 62.58 34.37
CA ASP A 543 0.15 63.27 35.62
C ASP A 543 -0.98 63.11 36.65
N VAL A 544 -2.24 63.42 36.29
CA VAL A 544 -3.40 63.28 37.20
C VAL A 544 -3.67 61.82 37.58
N VAL A 545 -3.51 60.87 36.66
CA VAL A 545 -3.65 59.42 36.96
C VAL A 545 -2.54 58.95 37.89
N SER A 546 -1.30 59.41 37.71
CA SER A 546 -0.18 59.04 38.57
C SER A 546 -0.23 59.71 39.94
N GLU A 547 -0.66 60.97 40.06
CA GLU A 547 -1.05 61.60 41.33
C GLU A 547 -2.13 60.77 42.04
N THR A 548 -3.19 60.39 41.33
CA THR A 548 -4.31 59.61 41.89
C THR A 548 -3.85 58.23 42.39
N GLN A 549 -2.96 57.56 41.65
CA GLN A 549 -2.35 56.30 42.10
C GLN A 549 -1.44 56.48 43.32
N ASN A 550 -0.62 57.53 43.34
CA ASN A 550 0.26 57.82 44.48
C ASN A 550 -0.54 58.15 45.74
N ARG A 551 -1.58 59.00 45.63
CA ARG A 551 -2.49 59.34 46.73
C ARG A 551 -3.28 58.13 47.24
N SER A 552 -3.63 57.20 46.35
CA SER A 552 -4.24 55.90 46.73
C SER A 552 -3.26 55.00 47.51
N ARG A 553 -1.98 54.97 47.14
CA ARG A 553 -0.92 54.27 47.89
C ARG A 553 -0.67 54.90 49.26
N GLU A 554 -0.64 56.22 49.35
CA GLU A 554 -0.51 56.94 50.63
C GLU A 554 -1.68 56.64 51.57
N LEU A 555 -2.92 56.61 51.05
CA LEU A 555 -4.10 56.22 51.82
C LEU A 555 -4.02 54.76 52.31
N GLN A 556 -3.58 53.81 51.47
CA GLN A 556 -3.32 52.44 51.92
C GLN A 556 -2.20 52.36 52.97
N GLU A 557 -1.16 53.18 52.88
CA GLU A 557 -0.14 53.25 53.93
C GLU A 557 -0.68 53.83 55.23
N GLN A 558 -1.49 54.90 55.19
CA GLN A 558 -2.15 55.44 56.38
C GLN A 558 -3.10 54.40 56.99
N GLU A 559 -3.89 53.69 56.18
CA GLU A 559 -4.79 52.64 56.67
C GLU A 559 -3.99 51.51 57.33
N ARG A 560 -2.90 51.04 56.72
CA ARG A 560 -2.03 49.99 57.31
C ARG A 560 -1.28 50.46 58.56
N ARG A 561 -0.95 51.75 58.67
CA ARG A 561 -0.41 52.36 59.91
C ARG A 561 -1.49 52.42 61.00
N SER A 562 -2.72 52.79 60.67
CA SER A 562 -3.86 52.80 61.60
C SER A 562 -4.27 51.40 62.07
N GLN A 563 -4.31 50.41 61.17
CA GLN A 563 -4.54 49.00 61.53
C GLN A 563 -3.42 48.45 62.42
N ARG A 564 -2.17 48.90 62.22
CA ARG A 564 -1.03 48.57 63.11
C ARG A 564 -1.15 49.21 64.50
N THR A 565 -1.56 50.47 64.61
CA THR A 565 -1.72 51.12 65.93
C THR A 565 -2.97 50.68 66.68
N LEU A 566 -4.01 50.20 65.99
CA LEU A 566 -5.13 49.48 66.62
C LEU A 566 -4.68 48.13 67.20
N ARG A 567 -3.91 47.33 66.45
CA ARG A 567 -3.31 46.05 66.92
C ARG A 567 -2.23 46.19 68.02
N PHE A 568 -2.04 47.36 68.59
CA PHE A 568 -1.16 47.64 69.72
C PHE A 568 -1.92 48.25 70.92
N LYS A 569 -3.27 48.15 70.92
CA LYS A 569 -4.16 48.61 72.01
C LYS A 569 -5.10 47.53 72.55
N ASP A 570 -5.02 46.32 71.98
CA ASP A 570 -5.49 45.06 72.56
C ASP A 570 -4.27 44.31 73.14
#